data_AF-A0A915DXA1-F1
#
_entry.id   AF-A0A915DXA1-F1
#
_cell.length_a   1.000
_cell.length_b   1.000
_cell.length_c   1.000
_cell.angle_alpha   90.00
_cell.angle_beta   90.00
_cell.angle_gamma   90.00
#
_symmetry.space_group_name_H-M   'P 1'
#
loop_
_entity.id
_entity.type
_entity.pdbx_description
1 polymer ?
#
loop_
_entity_poly.entity_id
_entity_poly.type
_entity_poly.pdbx_seq_one_letter_code
_entity_poly.pdbx_strand_id
1 'polypeptide(L)'
;MLPCFVNAKPGLLEDANQPANLTVNEVSTPIFKKVLEWCEEHKDDKEPVVQDDPQTGDRIWFTLTAYEKNFFDVPVENIVELLTAANYLDLKSMYLFGCQSMANLILNKSPEEIRKF
;
A
#
# COMPACT_ATOMS: atom_id res chain seq x y z
N MET A 1 -15.52 -7.90 11.19
CA MET A 1 -15.00 -8.03 9.82
C MET A 1 -14.31 -6.72 9.53
N LEU A 2 -12.98 -6.71 9.38
CA LEU A 2 -12.25 -5.48 9.14
C LEU A 2 -12.72 -4.90 7.79
N PRO A 3 -13.18 -3.64 7.73
CA PRO A 3 -13.81 -3.05 6.54
C PRO A 3 -12.88 -2.88 5.34
N CYS A 4 -11.62 -3.30 5.45
CA CYS A 4 -10.55 -3.02 4.49
C CYS A 4 -10.45 -4.05 3.35
N PHE A 5 -11.01 -5.25 3.48
CA PHE A 5 -10.97 -6.27 2.41
C PHE A 5 -12.12 -6.03 1.43
N VAL A 6 -12.01 -4.99 0.59
CA VAL A 6 -13.17 -4.60 -0.24
C VAL A 6 -13.26 -5.43 -1.52
N ASN A 7 -12.17 -5.73 -2.25
CA ASN A 7 -12.27 -6.60 -3.43
C ASN A 7 -10.95 -7.31 -3.77
N ALA A 8 -10.60 -8.37 -3.04
CA ALA A 8 -9.48 -9.22 -3.48
C ALA A 8 -9.71 -9.72 -4.92
N LYS A 9 -8.65 -9.79 -5.74
CA LYS A 9 -8.75 -10.21 -7.15
C LYS A 9 -9.46 -11.57 -7.30
N PRO A 10 -10.24 -11.77 -8.38
CA PRO A 10 -10.90 -13.05 -8.65
C PRO A 10 -9.88 -14.20 -8.65
N GLY A 11 -10.07 -15.19 -7.76
CA GLY A 11 -9.13 -16.29 -7.53
C GLY A 11 -8.67 -16.44 -6.07
N LEU A 12 -8.89 -15.44 -5.22
CA LEU A 12 -8.55 -15.51 -3.79
C LEU A 12 -9.68 -16.02 -2.89
N LEU A 13 -10.91 -16.03 -3.41
CA LEU A 13 -12.11 -16.54 -2.76
C LEU A 13 -12.54 -17.82 -3.48
N GLU A 14 -11.94 -18.96 -3.12
CA GLU A 14 -12.55 -20.25 -3.45
C GLU A 14 -13.69 -20.51 -2.45
N ASP A 15 -14.90 -20.51 -2.99
CA ASP A 15 -16.18 -20.92 -2.41
C ASP A 15 -16.90 -19.93 -1.47
N ALA A 16 -18.04 -19.43 -1.96
CA ALA A 16 -18.89 -18.42 -1.32
C ALA A 16 -19.74 -18.95 -0.14
N ASN A 17 -19.43 -20.14 0.39
CA ASN A 17 -20.25 -20.81 1.40
C ASN A 17 -19.49 -21.31 2.64
N GLN A 18 -18.24 -20.87 2.83
CA GLN A 18 -17.48 -20.98 4.08
C GLN A 18 -16.88 -19.62 4.44
N PRO A 19 -16.56 -19.33 5.72
CA PRO A 19 -15.76 -18.15 6.05
C PRO A 19 -14.50 -18.21 5.18
N ALA A 20 -14.38 -17.29 4.22
CA ALA A 20 -13.38 -17.37 3.17
C ALA A 20 -11.97 -17.46 3.78
N ASN A 21 -11.39 -18.66 3.76
CA ASN A 21 -10.01 -18.86 4.19
C ASN A 21 -9.11 -18.36 3.06
N LEU A 22 -8.72 -17.10 3.17
CA LEU A 22 -7.79 -16.43 2.26
C LEU A 22 -6.44 -17.17 2.29
N THR A 23 -6.13 -17.96 1.26
CA THR A 23 -4.82 -18.62 1.16
C THR A 23 -3.89 -17.74 0.34
N VAL A 24 -3.24 -16.77 1.00
CA VAL A 24 -2.32 -15.83 0.34
C VAL A 24 -0.94 -16.48 0.21
N ASN A 25 -0.76 -17.31 -0.81
CA ASN A 25 0.51 -18.01 -1.03
C ASN A 25 1.66 -17.07 -1.48
N GLU A 26 1.33 -15.87 -1.97
CA GLU A 26 2.31 -14.90 -2.51
C GLU A 26 2.75 -13.84 -1.49
N VAL A 27 2.14 -13.76 -0.31
CA VAL A 27 2.47 -12.75 0.71
C VAL A 27 3.05 -13.43 1.94
N SER A 28 4.26 -13.04 2.32
CA SER A 28 4.90 -13.58 3.52
C SER A 28 4.14 -13.18 4.80
N THR A 29 4.18 -14.04 5.82
CA THR A 29 3.50 -13.77 7.10
C THR A 29 3.88 -12.42 7.74
N PRO A 30 5.16 -11.97 7.71
CA PRO A 30 5.53 -10.65 8.21
C PRO A 30 4.86 -9.50 7.47
N ILE A 31 4.77 -9.58 6.14
CA ILE A 31 4.11 -8.58 5.31
C ILE A 31 2.60 -8.56 5.61
N PHE A 32 1.97 -9.73 5.66
CA PHE A 32 0.55 -9.82 5.97
C PHE A 32 0.20 -9.21 7.33
N LYS A 33 1.04 -9.40 8.35
CA LYS A 33 0.85 -8.74 9.66
C LYS A 33 0.86 -7.21 9.56
N LYS A 34 1.78 -6.64 8.78
CA LYS A 34 1.82 -5.19 8.53
C LYS A 34 0.60 -4.71 7.75
N VAL A 35 0.10 -5.50 6.80
CA VAL A 35 -1.16 -5.20 6.12
C VAL A 35 -2.31 -5.09 7.12
N LEU A 36 -2.41 -6.02 8.08
CA LEU A 36 -3.44 -5.97 9.13
C LEU A 36 -3.27 -4.76 10.04
N GLU A 37 -2.04 -4.42 10.41
CA GLU A 37 -1.72 -3.20 11.17
C GLU A 37 -2.20 -1.94 10.45
N TRP A 38 -1.90 -1.83 9.15
CA TRP A 38 -2.37 -0.72 8.31
C TRP A 38 -3.89 -0.61 8.31
N CYS A 39 -4.57 -1.75 8.12
CA CYS A 39 -6.01 -1.84 8.08
C CYS A 39 -6.66 -1.39 9.39
N GLU A 40 -6.08 -1.74 10.54
CA GLU A 40 -6.60 -1.35 11.84
C GLU A 40 -6.42 0.15 12.10
N GLU A 41 -5.25 0.70 11.74
CA GLU A 41 -4.97 2.13 11.91
C GLU A 41 -5.92 3.00 11.06
N HIS A 42 -6.11 2.63 9.80
CA HIS A 42 -6.85 3.46 8.82
C HIS A 42 -8.32 3.03 8.62
N LYS A 43 -8.87 2.19 9.51
CA LYS A 43 -10.23 1.62 9.34
C LYS A 43 -11.35 2.67 9.25
N ASP A 44 -11.14 3.84 9.86
CA ASP A 44 -12.11 4.94 9.95
C ASP A 44 -11.74 6.10 9.00
N ASP A 45 -10.61 5.99 8.31
CA ASP A 45 -10.12 7.01 7.39
C ASP A 45 -10.82 6.95 6.04
N LYS A 46 -10.88 8.10 5.37
CA LYS A 46 -11.30 8.15 3.97
C LYS A 46 -10.16 7.75 3.07
N GLU A 47 -10.49 7.06 1.98
CA GLU A 47 -9.52 6.76 0.92
C GLU A 47 -8.82 8.04 0.43
N PRO A 48 -7.48 8.02 0.30
CA PRO A 48 -6.76 9.19 -0.17
C PRO A 48 -7.09 9.47 -1.64
N VAL A 49 -7.13 10.75 -1.97
CA VAL A 49 -7.44 11.23 -3.31
C VAL A 49 -6.22 11.96 -3.87
N VAL A 50 -5.68 11.41 -4.96
CA VAL A 50 -4.72 12.13 -5.82
C VAL A 50 -5.54 12.99 -6.77
N GLN A 51 -5.23 14.28 -6.81
CA GLN A 51 -5.91 15.26 -7.66
C GLN A 51 -4.99 15.67 -8.80
N ASP A 52 -5.54 16.26 -9.84
CA ASP A 52 -4.76 16.86 -10.92
C ASP A 52 -4.80 18.39 -10.76
N ASP A 53 -3.66 19.05 -10.93
CA ASP A 53 -3.57 20.50 -10.98
C ASP A 53 -4.34 21.01 -12.21
N PRO A 54 -5.36 21.88 -12.05
CA PRO A 54 -6.18 22.33 -13.18
C PRO A 54 -5.42 23.15 -14.23
N GLN A 55 -4.25 23.72 -13.89
CA GLN A 55 -3.45 24.56 -14.77
C GLN A 55 -2.33 23.78 -15.44
N THR A 56 -1.61 22.96 -14.68
CA THR A 56 -0.43 22.25 -15.19
C THR A 56 -0.74 20.81 -15.63
N GLY A 57 -1.82 20.22 -15.12
CA GLY A 57 -2.15 18.81 -15.30
C GLY A 57 -1.29 17.87 -14.46
N ASP A 58 -0.44 18.39 -13.57
CA ASP A 58 0.42 17.58 -12.71
C ASP A 58 -0.39 16.92 -11.59
N ARG A 59 0.02 15.72 -11.18
CA ARG A 59 -0.59 15.04 -10.04
C ARG A 59 -0.21 15.70 -8.72
N ILE A 60 -1.22 16.14 -7.98
CA ILE A 60 -1.11 16.62 -6.60
C ILE A 60 -1.33 15.43 -5.65
N TRP A 61 -0.23 14.98 -5.07
CA TRP A 61 -0.23 13.93 -4.07
C TRP A 61 -0.45 14.49 -2.66
N PHE A 62 -1.02 13.67 -1.79
CA PHE A 62 -1.18 13.98 -0.37
C PHE A 62 0.16 13.86 0.38
N THR A 63 0.23 14.47 1.56
CA THR A 63 1.43 14.44 2.41
C THR A 63 1.38 13.28 3.40
N LEU A 64 2.51 12.61 3.58
CA LEU A 64 2.66 11.58 4.63
C LEU A 64 2.69 12.20 6.03
N THR A 65 1.86 11.69 6.94
CA THR A 65 1.91 11.98 8.37
C THR A 65 3.14 11.32 9.01
N ALA A 66 3.30 11.50 10.33
CA ALA A 66 4.35 10.81 11.08
C ALA A 66 4.14 9.30 11.11
N TYR A 67 2.89 8.83 11.14
CA TYR A 67 2.57 7.41 11.14
C TYR A 67 3.04 6.75 9.85
N GLU A 68 2.60 7.23 8.68
CA GLU A 68 2.97 6.58 7.41
C GLU A 68 4.48 6.65 7.15
N LYS A 69 5.15 7.74 7.54
CA LYS A 69 6.61 7.83 7.47
C LYS A 69 7.28 6.72 8.27
N ASN A 70 6.81 6.44 9.48
CA ASN A 70 7.35 5.39 10.33
C ASN A 70 6.94 3.99 9.84
N PHE A 71 5.71 3.82 9.35
CA PHE A 71 5.21 2.54 8.85
C PHE A 71 6.03 2.03 7.65
N PHE A 72 6.36 2.95 6.73
CA PHE A 72 7.18 2.69 5.55
C PHE A 72 8.68 2.91 5.77
N ASP A 73 9.14 3.17 7.01
CA ASP A 73 10.57 3.17 7.36
C ASP A 73 11.08 1.74 7.49
N VAL A 74 11.18 1.07 6.34
CA VAL A 74 11.64 -0.31 6.17
C VAL A 74 12.51 -0.41 4.92
N PRO A 75 13.27 -1.51 4.74
CA PRO A 75 13.98 -1.75 3.50
C PRO A 75 13.07 -1.67 2.27
N VAL A 76 13.60 -1.22 1.15
CA VAL A 76 12.84 -0.98 -0.10
C VAL A 76 12.15 -2.26 -0.57
N GLU A 77 12.80 -3.41 -0.40
CA GLU A 77 12.27 -4.73 -0.73
C GLU A 77 10.96 -5.00 0.02
N ASN A 78 10.89 -4.63 1.31
CA ASN A 78 9.68 -4.77 2.10
C ASN A 78 8.58 -3.80 1.64
N ILE A 79 8.93 -2.58 1.19
CA ILE A 79 7.95 -1.65 0.62
C ILE A 79 7.37 -2.24 -0.68
N VAL A 80 8.21 -2.85 -1.54
CA VAL A 80 7.76 -3.51 -2.77
C VAL A 80 6.84 -4.70 -2.48
N GLU A 81 7.16 -5.52 -1.48
CA GLU A 81 6.29 -6.61 -1.03
C GLU A 81 4.95 -6.08 -0.48
N LEU A 82 4.97 -5.00 0.32
CA LEU A 82 3.77 -4.34 0.83
C LEU A 82 2.91 -3.79 -0.32
N LEU A 83 3.50 -3.11 -1.31
CA LEU A 83 2.78 -2.61 -2.48
C LEU A 83 2.18 -3.75 -3.33
N THR A 84 2.89 -4.86 -3.43
CA THR A 84 2.40 -6.06 -4.13
C THR A 84 1.20 -6.65 -3.40
N ALA A 85 1.30 -6.80 -2.07
CA ALA A 85 0.18 -7.24 -1.23
C ALA A 85 -1.00 -6.26 -1.29
N ALA A 86 -0.75 -4.95 -1.28
CA ALA A 86 -1.78 -3.92 -1.41
C ALA A 86 -2.57 -4.07 -2.72
N ASN A 87 -1.85 -4.23 -3.84
CA ASN A 87 -2.44 -4.42 -5.16
C ASN A 87 -3.16 -5.77 -5.30
N TYR A 88 -2.72 -6.80 -4.57
CA TYR A 88 -3.38 -8.10 -4.57
C TYR A 88 -4.70 -8.09 -3.77
N LEU A 89 -4.70 -7.40 -2.63
CA LEU A 89 -5.82 -7.31 -1.68
C LEU A 89 -6.76 -6.11 -1.96
N ASP A 90 -6.48 -5.32 -3.01
CA ASP A 90 -7.22 -4.10 -3.37
C ASP A 90 -7.25 -3.03 -2.26
N LEU A 91 -6.09 -2.83 -1.60
CA LEU A 91 -5.90 -1.82 -0.56
C LEU A 91 -5.34 -0.53 -1.18
N LYS A 92 -6.24 0.25 -1.79
CA LYS A 92 -5.90 1.49 -2.49
C LYS A 92 -5.12 2.48 -1.63
N SER A 93 -5.55 2.71 -0.38
CA SER A 93 -4.87 3.60 0.56
C SER A 93 -3.40 3.20 0.74
N MET A 94 -3.16 1.97 1.21
CA MET A 94 -1.80 1.45 1.44
C MET A 94 -0.92 1.53 0.19
N TYR A 95 -1.50 1.22 -0.98
CA TYR A 95 -0.79 1.31 -2.25
C TYR A 95 -0.33 2.75 -2.55
N LEU A 96 -1.23 3.73 -2.44
CA LEU A 96 -0.91 5.13 -2.76
C LEU A 96 0.08 5.74 -1.75
N PHE A 97 -0.09 5.47 -0.45
CA PHE A 97 0.85 5.93 0.57
C PHE A 97 2.25 5.30 0.39
N GLY A 98 2.31 4.02 0.03
CA GLY A 98 3.58 3.36 -0.30
C GLY A 98 4.25 3.93 -1.56
N CYS A 99 3.48 4.23 -2.61
CA CYS A 99 4.00 4.94 -3.80
C CYS A 99 4.58 6.31 -3.44
N GLN A 100 3.90 7.06 -2.58
CA GLN A 100 4.39 8.36 -2.12
C GLN A 100 5.67 8.23 -1.29
N SER A 101 5.77 7.19 -0.44
CA SER A 101 7.01 6.90 0.30
C SER A 101 8.18 6.59 -0.64
N MET A 102 7.96 5.72 -1.64
CA MET A 102 8.96 5.42 -2.68
C MET A 102 9.37 6.67 -3.47
N ALA A 103 8.42 7.54 -3.82
CA ALA A 103 8.71 8.79 -4.50
C ALA A 103 9.62 9.71 -3.66
N ASN A 104 9.37 9.80 -2.35
CA ASN A 104 10.21 10.58 -1.44
C ASN A 104 11.63 10.01 -1.31
N LEU A 105 11.81 8.69 -1.44
CA LEU A 105 13.14 8.07 -1.48
C LEU A 105 13.91 8.44 -2.75
N ILE A 106 13.21 8.64 -3.88
CA ILE A 106 13.85 8.97 -5.17
C ILE A 106 14.12 10.47 -5.29
N LEU A 107 13.27 11.29 -4.67
CA LEU A 107 13.36 12.74 -4.76
C LEU A 107 14.74 13.25 -4.31
N ASN A 108 15.36 14.10 -5.12
CA ASN A 108 16.68 14.69 -4.90
C ASN A 108 17.86 13.70 -4.87
N LYS A 109 17.67 12.45 -5.30
CA LYS A 109 18.77 11.48 -5.46
C LYS A 109 19.33 11.47 -6.88
N SER A 110 20.62 11.18 -7.00
CA SER A 110 21.24 10.97 -8.31
C SER A 110 20.86 9.60 -8.89
N PRO A 111 20.93 9.41 -10.22
CA PRO A 111 20.72 8.11 -10.84
C PRO A 111 21.61 6.99 -10.26
N GLU A 112 22.85 7.31 -9.87
CA GLU A 112 23.78 6.36 -9.27
C GLU A 112 23.36 5.93 -7.86
N GLU A 113 22.75 6.83 -7.08
CA GLU A 113 22.21 6.50 -5.77
C GLU A 113 20.95 5.64 -5.90
N ILE A 114 20.07 5.98 -6.85
CA ILE A 114 18.82 5.25 -7.11
C ILE A 114 19.11 3.80 -7.54
N ARG A 115 20.14 3.57 -8.36
CA ARG A 115 20.54 2.22 -8.81
C ARG A 115 21.05 1.30 -7.70
N LYS A 116 21.29 1.81 -6.49
CA LYS A 116 21.75 1.04 -5.33
C LYS A 116 20.61 0.57 -4.42
N PHE A 117 19.40 1.10 -4.64
CA PHE A 117 18.18 0.53 -4.07
C PHE A 117 17.84 -0.77 -4.80
#